data_AF-A0A5C3MNK2-F1
#
_entry.id   AF-A0A5C3MNK2-F1
#
_cell.length_a   1.000
_cell.length_b   1.000
_cell.length_c   1.000
_cell.angle_alpha   90.00
_cell.angle_beta   90.00
_cell.angle_gamma   90.00
#
_symmetry.space_group_name_H-M   'P 1'
#
loop_
_entity.id
_entity.type
_entity.pdbx_description
1 polymer ?
#
loop_
_entity_poly.entity_id
_entity_poly.type
_entity_poly.pdbx_seq_one_letter_code
_entity_poly.pdbx_strand_id
1 'polypeptide(L)'
;MADAVSPSNPSASDGSTRRLNAALPWLTRIAQGSSSFIGIFLAIHLTAPAMANLGGSSLASQVMLLGREYYQTPFGEASLVLAPIGIHAFTSITKRYAMFFVFAPIHFITHRLNPTSPDAPIYSVGPSELDYEFVKVGLQTWPWRNWLLYTGLVICTALHAAEGSSLVMSTFFANSFDRKRWRARTRRTVAALSTIPVLTGVLSMATEPLMTFSSLALRYHESFTKSYIFRL
;
A
#
# COMPACT_ATOMS: atom_id res chain seq x y z
N MET A 1 -33.76 40.51 50.08
CA MET A 1 -32.38 40.04 49.93
C MET A 1 -32.37 39.23 48.64
N ALA A 2 -32.00 39.87 47.54
CA ALA A 2 -32.10 39.30 46.18
C ALA A 2 -30.73 38.71 45.83
N ASP A 3 -30.68 37.38 45.69
CA ASP A 3 -29.47 36.67 45.28
C ASP A 3 -29.24 36.91 43.78
N ALA A 4 -28.19 37.66 43.48
CA ALA A 4 -27.74 37.89 42.12
C ALA A 4 -27.14 36.60 41.55
N VAL A 5 -27.87 35.96 40.62
CA VAL A 5 -27.37 34.85 39.81
C VAL A 5 -26.24 35.35 38.93
N SER A 6 -25.02 34.92 39.24
CA SER A 6 -23.83 35.24 38.45
C SER A 6 -23.90 34.54 37.08
N PRO A 7 -23.73 35.25 35.95
CA PRO A 7 -23.79 34.64 34.63
C PRO A 7 -22.60 33.69 34.44
N SER A 8 -22.91 32.41 34.23
CA SER A 8 -21.91 31.40 33.88
C SER A 8 -21.27 31.74 32.54
N ASN A 9 -19.99 32.07 32.53
CA ASN A 9 -19.23 32.27 31.30
C ASN A 9 -19.23 30.98 30.45
N PRO A 10 -19.48 31.06 29.12
CA PRO A 10 -19.41 29.89 28.25
C PRO A 10 -18.01 29.30 28.31
N SER A 11 -17.92 28.03 28.73
CA SER A 11 -16.64 27.35 28.89
C SER A 11 -15.94 27.19 27.52
N ALA A 12 -14.63 27.41 27.48
CA ALA A 12 -13.80 27.28 26.28
C ALA A 12 -13.89 25.89 25.59
N SER A 13 -14.43 24.88 26.28
CA SER A 13 -14.66 23.53 25.75
C SER A 13 -15.70 23.50 24.61
N ASP A 14 -16.68 24.40 24.63
CA ASP A 14 -17.78 24.43 23.65
C ASP A 14 -17.34 24.95 22.26
N GLY A 15 -16.31 25.81 22.22
CA GLY A 15 -15.75 26.30 20.96
C GLY A 15 -14.92 25.25 20.21
N SER A 16 -14.23 24.37 20.93
CA SER A 16 -13.38 23.32 20.36
C SER A 16 -14.22 22.21 19.71
N THR A 17 -15.24 21.72 20.41
CA THR A 17 -16.16 20.70 19.91
C THR A 17 -16.92 21.17 18.65
N ARG A 18 -17.35 22.44 18.63
CA ARG A 18 -18.04 23.03 17.47
C ARG A 18 -17.16 23.12 16.22
N ARG A 19 -15.88 23.47 16.38
CA ARG A 19 -14.90 23.50 15.27
C ARG A 19 -14.59 22.10 14.75
N LEU A 20 -14.43 21.11 15.62
CA LEU A 20 -14.23 19.72 15.23
C LEU A 20 -15.43 19.16 14.45
N ASN A 21 -16.64 19.45 14.91
CA ASN A 21 -17.87 19.03 14.22
C ASN A 21 -18.02 19.68 12.83
N ALA A 22 -17.56 20.92 12.66
CA ALA A 22 -17.55 21.59 11.36
C ALA A 22 -16.50 21.02 10.38
N ALA A 23 -15.36 20.54 10.87
CA ALA A 23 -14.29 19.97 10.06
C ALA A 23 -14.54 18.50 9.65
N LEU A 24 -15.33 17.76 10.44
CA LEU A 24 -15.55 16.32 10.26
C LEU A 24 -16.07 15.91 8.86
N PRO A 25 -17.03 16.63 8.24
CA PRO A 25 -17.50 16.28 6.90
C PRO A 25 -16.41 16.42 5.83
N TRP A 26 -15.55 17.44 5.96
CA TRP A 26 -14.43 17.67 5.05
C TRP A 26 -13.37 16.58 5.19
N LEU A 27 -12.98 16.26 6.43
CA LEU A 27 -12.04 15.17 6.70
C LEU A 27 -12.55 13.83 6.16
N THR A 28 -13.84 13.56 6.32
CA THR A 28 -14.48 12.33 5.81
C THR A 28 -14.42 12.28 4.28
N ARG A 29 -14.76 13.37 3.59
CA ARG A 29 -14.69 13.44 2.11
C ARG A 29 -13.26 13.30 1.59
N ILE A 30 -12.29 13.92 2.25
CA ILE A 30 -10.87 13.82 1.90
C ILE A 30 -10.36 12.38 2.09
N ALA A 31 -10.69 11.75 3.23
CA ALA A 31 -10.33 10.36 3.49
C ALA A 31 -10.97 9.39 2.48
N GLN A 32 -12.23 9.63 2.10
CA GLN A 32 -12.93 8.84 1.08
C GLN A 32 -12.33 9.04 -0.31
N GLY A 33 -12.10 10.29 -0.73
CA GLY A 33 -11.49 10.60 -2.01
C GLY A 33 -10.12 9.94 -2.15
N SER A 34 -9.23 10.15 -1.18
CA SER A 34 -7.91 9.52 -1.16
C SER A 34 -7.98 7.98 -1.19
N SER A 35 -8.94 7.36 -0.48
CA SER A 35 -9.10 5.90 -0.48
C SER A 35 -9.48 5.32 -1.84
N SER A 36 -10.27 6.04 -2.66
CA SER A 36 -10.62 5.60 -4.01
C SER A 36 -9.39 5.58 -4.93
N PHE A 37 -8.55 6.61 -4.86
CA PHE A 37 -7.28 6.65 -5.61
C PHE A 37 -6.33 5.51 -5.20
N ILE A 38 -6.17 5.29 -3.88
CA ILE A 38 -5.38 4.18 -3.36
C ILE A 38 -5.93 2.83 -3.82
N GLY A 39 -7.26 2.67 -3.87
CA GLY A 39 -7.90 1.46 -4.36
C GLY A 39 -7.57 1.15 -5.82
N ILE A 40 -7.57 2.17 -6.69
CA ILE A 40 -7.18 2.03 -8.10
C ILE A 40 -5.70 1.67 -8.21
N PHE A 41 -4.84 2.41 -7.52
CA PHE A 41 -3.40 2.11 -7.46
C PHE A 41 -3.16 0.67 -7.03
N LEU A 42 -3.82 0.22 -5.95
CA LEU A 42 -3.69 -1.12 -5.43
C LEU A 42 -4.15 -2.18 -6.44
N ALA A 43 -5.27 -1.95 -7.13
CA ALA A 43 -5.76 -2.86 -8.16
C ALA A 43 -4.74 -3.04 -9.29
N ILE A 44 -4.17 -1.94 -9.80
CA ILE A 44 -3.14 -1.98 -10.85
C ILE A 44 -1.87 -2.65 -10.31
N HIS A 45 -1.41 -2.26 -9.13
CA HIS A 45 -0.18 -2.76 -8.52
C HIS A 45 -0.23 -4.26 -8.23
N LEU A 46 -1.35 -4.78 -7.72
CA LEU A 46 -1.53 -6.21 -7.45
C LEU A 46 -1.77 -7.03 -8.73
N THR A 47 -2.12 -6.41 -9.85
CA THR A 47 -2.28 -7.11 -11.13
C THR A 47 -0.95 -7.68 -11.61
N ALA A 48 0.14 -6.93 -11.52
CA ALA A 48 1.46 -7.40 -11.98
C ALA A 48 1.92 -8.72 -11.32
N PRO A 49 1.96 -8.86 -9.98
CA PRO A 49 2.33 -10.13 -9.37
C PRO A 49 1.29 -11.23 -9.61
N ALA A 50 0.00 -10.90 -9.74
CA ALA A 50 -1.02 -11.89 -10.07
C ALA A 50 -0.87 -12.46 -11.49
N MET A 51 -0.40 -11.66 -12.46
CA MET A 51 -0.18 -12.10 -13.84
C MET A 51 0.99 -13.07 -13.99
N ALA A 52 1.85 -13.21 -12.96
CA ALA A 52 2.89 -14.24 -12.92
C ALA A 52 2.34 -15.68 -12.94
N ASN A 53 1.07 -15.89 -12.56
CA ASN A 53 0.43 -17.21 -12.70
C ASN A 53 0.19 -17.63 -14.15
N LEU A 54 0.22 -16.68 -15.10
CA LEU A 54 -0.09 -16.93 -16.51
C LEU A 54 1.14 -16.91 -17.41
N GLY A 55 2.07 -15.99 -17.15
CA GLY A 55 3.26 -15.80 -17.99
C GLY A 55 4.55 -15.61 -17.21
N GLY A 56 4.58 -16.04 -15.94
CA GLY A 56 5.78 -15.97 -15.10
C GLY A 56 6.28 -14.56 -14.82
N SER A 57 7.55 -14.43 -14.45
CA SER A 57 8.19 -13.13 -14.20
C SER A 57 8.17 -12.22 -15.43
N SER A 58 8.25 -12.78 -16.64
CA SER A 58 8.27 -12.00 -17.89
C SER A 58 6.98 -11.19 -18.08
N LEU A 59 5.81 -11.83 -17.97
CA LEU A 59 4.53 -11.13 -18.09
C LEU A 59 4.29 -10.18 -16.92
N ALA A 60 4.67 -10.57 -15.70
CA ALA A 60 4.59 -9.71 -14.53
C ALA A 60 5.42 -8.43 -14.73
N SER A 61 6.63 -8.55 -15.29
CA SER A 61 7.51 -7.41 -15.62
C SER A 61 6.86 -6.49 -16.63
N GLN A 62 6.28 -7.02 -17.72
CA GLN A 62 5.59 -6.20 -18.73
C GLN A 62 4.42 -5.40 -18.13
N VAL A 63 3.58 -6.04 -17.30
CA VAL A 63 2.44 -5.38 -16.64
C VAL A 63 2.92 -4.32 -15.66
N MET A 64 3.98 -4.61 -14.90
CA MET A 64 4.57 -3.63 -13.98
C MET A 64 5.13 -2.42 -14.75
N LEU A 65 5.88 -2.64 -15.84
CA LEU A 65 6.43 -1.58 -16.67
C LEU A 65 5.34 -0.68 -17.25
N LEU A 66 4.22 -1.27 -17.69
CA LEU A 66 3.04 -0.52 -18.10
C LEU A 66 2.52 0.38 -16.96
N GLY A 67 2.42 -0.16 -15.74
CA GLY A 67 2.05 0.62 -14.56
C GLY A 67 3.00 1.80 -14.30
N ARG A 68 4.30 1.61 -14.50
CA ARG A 68 5.30 2.68 -14.30
C ARG A 68 5.07 3.87 -15.22
N GLU A 69 4.76 3.60 -16.49
CA GLU A 69 4.50 4.65 -17.47
C GLU A 69 3.31 5.53 -17.06
N TYR A 70 2.27 4.93 -16.48
CA TYR A 70 1.06 5.66 -16.10
C TYR A 70 1.18 6.46 -14.80
N TYR A 71 1.81 5.92 -13.75
CA TYR A 71 1.79 6.56 -12.42
C TYR A 71 3.15 6.78 -11.76
N GLN A 72 4.27 6.33 -12.33
CA GLN A 72 5.62 6.59 -11.77
C GLN A 72 6.39 7.70 -12.51
N THR A 73 5.67 8.64 -13.13
CA THR A 73 6.27 9.89 -13.62
C THR A 73 6.58 10.82 -12.43
N PRO A 74 7.50 11.81 -12.56
CA PRO A 74 7.81 12.72 -11.45
C PRO A 74 6.59 13.41 -10.85
N PHE A 75 5.61 13.76 -11.69
CA PHE A 75 4.34 14.32 -11.25
C PHE A 75 3.36 13.24 -10.77
N GLY A 76 3.24 12.13 -11.51
CA GLY A 76 2.29 11.05 -11.22
C GLY A 76 2.57 10.36 -9.89
N GLU A 77 3.84 10.09 -9.57
CA GLU A 77 4.19 9.43 -8.31
C GLU A 77 3.84 10.31 -7.12
N ALA A 78 4.19 11.60 -7.18
CA ALA A 78 3.89 12.56 -6.12
C ALA A 78 2.39 12.74 -5.94
N SER A 79 1.64 12.94 -7.04
CA SER A 79 0.23 13.33 -7.00
C SER A 79 -0.77 12.18 -6.91
N LEU A 80 -0.48 11.04 -7.54
CA LEU A 80 -1.39 9.89 -7.65
C LEU A 80 -1.08 8.79 -6.63
N VAL A 81 0.14 8.73 -6.11
CA VAL A 81 0.56 7.67 -5.17
C VAL A 81 0.87 8.25 -3.79
N LEU A 82 1.89 9.10 -3.69
CA LEU A 82 2.38 9.57 -2.39
C LEU A 82 1.41 10.53 -1.70
N ALA A 83 0.82 11.49 -2.41
CA ALA A 83 -0.13 12.42 -1.82
C ALA A 83 -1.40 11.71 -1.30
N PRO A 84 -2.07 10.82 -2.07
CA PRO A 84 -3.23 10.08 -1.56
C PRO A 84 -2.87 9.19 -0.36
N ILE A 85 -1.74 8.47 -0.41
CA ILE A 85 -1.28 7.64 0.71
C ILE A 85 -1.01 8.51 1.95
N GLY A 86 -0.31 9.64 1.79
CA GLY A 86 -0.01 10.57 2.87
C GLY A 86 -1.28 11.12 3.49
N ILE A 87 -2.18 11.68 2.68
CA ILE A 87 -3.48 12.22 3.14
C ILE A 87 -4.30 11.14 3.85
N HIS A 88 -4.39 9.94 3.27
CA HIS A 88 -5.14 8.83 3.86
C HIS A 88 -4.54 8.39 5.20
N ALA A 89 -3.22 8.30 5.28
CA ALA A 89 -2.51 7.94 6.50
C ALA A 89 -2.71 8.99 7.59
N PHE A 90 -2.49 10.28 7.28
CA PHE A 90 -2.64 11.39 8.23
C PHE A 90 -4.06 11.49 8.78
N THR A 91 -5.08 11.24 7.94
CA THR A 91 -6.48 11.24 8.37
C THR A 91 -6.87 9.99 9.17
N SER A 92 -6.05 8.93 9.17
CA SER A 92 -6.41 7.59 9.71
C SER A 92 -5.49 7.05 10.81
N ILE A 93 -4.64 7.89 11.43
CA ILE A 93 -3.56 7.48 12.37
C ILE A 93 -4.04 6.65 13.58
N THR A 94 -5.33 6.63 13.94
CA THR A 94 -5.78 6.10 15.23
C THR A 94 -6.00 4.58 15.33
N LYS A 95 -5.87 3.76 14.27
CA LYS A 95 -6.31 2.33 14.37
C LYS A 95 -5.44 1.22 13.75
N ARG A 96 -4.36 1.48 13.00
CA ARG A 96 -3.69 0.39 12.24
C ARG A 96 -2.17 0.53 12.15
N TYR A 97 -1.47 -0.06 13.12
CA TYR A 97 -0.02 0.09 13.25
C TYR A 97 0.80 -0.83 12.32
N ALA A 98 0.44 -2.10 12.18
CA ALA A 98 1.31 -3.07 11.49
C ALA A 98 1.49 -2.81 9.98
N MET A 99 0.41 -2.54 9.24
CA MET A 99 0.48 -2.26 7.79
C MET A 99 1.32 -1.00 7.52
N PHE A 100 1.04 0.07 8.27
CA PHE A 100 1.60 1.39 7.99
C PHE A 100 3.02 1.59 8.54
N PHE A 101 3.38 0.95 9.66
CA PHE A 101 4.70 1.14 10.29
C PHE A 101 5.68 -0.02 10.04
N VAL A 102 5.21 -1.16 9.53
CA VAL A 102 6.07 -2.32 9.26
C VAL A 102 6.09 -2.61 7.78
N PHE A 103 5.03 -3.22 7.25
CA PHE A 103 5.10 -3.82 5.91
C PHE A 103 5.23 -2.79 4.78
N ALA A 104 4.42 -1.72 4.77
CA ALA A 104 4.43 -0.75 3.68
C ALA A 104 5.74 0.07 3.62
N PRO A 105 6.30 0.60 4.73
CA PRO A 105 7.59 1.30 4.69
C PRO A 105 8.72 0.38 4.25
N ILE A 106 8.77 -0.86 4.74
CA ILE A 106 9.80 -1.82 4.33
C ILE A 106 9.69 -2.10 2.83
N HIS A 107 8.49 -2.34 2.32
CA HIS A 107 8.26 -2.56 0.89
C HIS A 107 8.69 -1.34 0.07
N PHE A 108 8.27 -0.13 0.46
CA PHE A 108 8.63 1.10 -0.24
C PHE A 108 10.14 1.34 -0.23
N ILE A 109 10.80 1.22 0.92
CA ILE A 109 12.25 1.42 1.02
C ILE A 109 12.99 0.38 0.16
N THR A 110 12.63 -0.89 0.27
CA THR A 110 13.32 -1.99 -0.43
C THR A 110 13.13 -1.95 -1.94
N HIS A 111 11.91 -1.66 -2.41
CA HIS A 111 11.58 -1.72 -3.84
C HIS A 111 11.59 -0.37 -4.56
N ARG A 112 11.60 0.75 -3.84
CA ARG A 112 11.63 2.09 -4.44
C ARG A 112 12.87 2.88 -4.10
N LEU A 113 13.26 2.97 -2.84
CA LEU A 113 14.36 3.86 -2.44
C LEU A 113 15.73 3.20 -2.61
N ASN A 114 15.95 2.02 -2.05
CA ASN A 114 17.25 1.36 -2.06
C ASN A 114 17.81 1.14 -3.48
N PRO A 115 17.02 0.74 -4.50
CA PRO A 115 17.56 0.53 -5.84
C PRO A 115 18.05 1.83 -6.49
N THR A 116 17.53 2.99 -6.08
CA THR A 116 17.93 4.31 -6.60
C THR A 116 19.18 4.89 -5.94
N SER A 117 19.85 4.13 -5.06
CA SER A 117 21.07 4.58 -4.40
C SER A 117 22.21 4.74 -5.42
N PRO A 118 22.86 5.92 -5.48
CA PRO A 118 23.98 6.17 -6.40
C PRO A 118 25.28 5.50 -5.94
N ASP A 119 25.32 5.00 -4.72
CA ASP A 119 26.53 4.44 -4.12
C ASP A 119 26.96 3.16 -4.84
N ALA A 120 28.27 2.95 -4.91
CA ALA A 120 28.81 1.67 -5.34
C ALA A 120 28.38 0.54 -4.36
N PRO A 121 28.04 -0.66 -4.87
CA PRO A 121 28.03 -1.04 -6.27
C PRO A 121 26.64 -0.92 -6.95
N ILE A 122 25.63 -0.28 -6.34
CA ILE A 122 24.25 -0.23 -6.85
C ILE A 122 24.13 0.66 -8.10
N TYR A 123 24.80 1.81 -8.10
CA TYR A 123 24.83 2.75 -9.22
C TYR A 123 23.45 3.10 -9.80
N SER A 124 22.44 3.32 -8.93
CA SER A 124 21.08 3.69 -9.31
C SER A 124 20.45 2.76 -10.36
N VAL A 125 19.93 1.61 -9.92
CA VAL A 125 19.21 0.65 -10.79
C VAL A 125 18.11 1.38 -11.56
N GLY A 126 18.22 1.37 -12.90
CA GLY A 126 17.35 2.11 -13.78
C GLY A 126 15.92 1.55 -13.81
N PRO A 127 14.92 2.34 -14.28
CA PRO A 127 13.55 1.86 -14.40
C PRO A 127 13.38 0.65 -15.33
N SER A 128 14.24 0.50 -16.34
CA SER A 128 14.26 -0.68 -17.23
C SER A 128 14.97 -1.89 -16.61
N GLU A 129 15.87 -1.66 -15.65
CA GLU A 129 16.61 -2.71 -14.95
C GLU A 129 15.85 -3.23 -13.72
N LEU A 130 14.96 -2.43 -13.13
CA LEU A 130 14.26 -2.81 -11.91
C LEU A 130 12.99 -3.63 -12.25
N ASP A 131 13.09 -4.89 -12.65
CA ASP A 131 11.94 -5.72 -13.02
C ASP A 131 11.65 -6.85 -12.01
N TYR A 132 10.87 -7.88 -12.37
CA TYR A 132 10.63 -9.00 -11.45
C TYR A 132 11.85 -9.91 -11.23
N GLU A 133 12.95 -9.77 -12.00
CA GLU A 133 14.21 -10.43 -11.64
C GLU A 133 14.79 -9.85 -10.34
N PHE A 134 14.56 -8.55 -10.05
CA PHE A 134 14.89 -7.97 -8.75
C PHE A 134 14.15 -8.69 -7.61
N VAL A 135 12.86 -8.94 -7.80
CA VAL A 135 12.01 -9.64 -6.82
C VAL A 135 12.47 -11.10 -6.65
N LYS A 136 12.83 -11.77 -7.74
CA LYS A 136 13.35 -13.15 -7.72
C LYS A 136 14.66 -13.26 -6.96
N VAL A 137 15.60 -12.32 -7.16
CA VAL A 137 16.86 -12.29 -6.37
C VAL A 137 16.56 -12.21 -4.88
N GLY A 138 15.62 -11.36 -4.46
CA GLY A 138 15.16 -11.31 -3.08
C GLY A 138 14.58 -12.64 -2.60
N LEU A 139 13.60 -13.20 -3.34
CA LEU A 139 12.92 -14.45 -2.99
C LEU A 139 13.87 -15.65 -2.89
N GLN A 140 14.91 -15.72 -3.72
CA GLN A 140 15.86 -16.83 -3.73
C GLN A 140 16.98 -16.65 -2.70
N THR A 141 17.43 -15.43 -2.44
CA THR A 141 18.52 -15.15 -1.49
C THR A 141 18.01 -15.17 -0.04
N TRP A 142 16.85 -14.55 0.23
CA TRP A 142 16.24 -14.51 1.56
C TRP A 142 14.78 -14.99 1.52
N PRO A 143 14.55 -16.30 1.28
CA PRO A 143 13.21 -16.83 1.02
C PRO A 143 12.24 -16.54 2.16
N TRP A 144 12.59 -16.89 3.39
CA TRP A 144 11.68 -16.73 4.53
C TRP A 144 11.34 -15.26 4.84
N ARG A 145 12.30 -14.34 4.64
CA ARG A 145 12.09 -12.90 4.89
C ARG A 145 11.13 -12.32 3.88
N ASN A 146 11.40 -12.57 2.60
CA ASN A 146 10.53 -12.07 1.53
C ASN A 146 9.15 -12.72 1.59
N TRP A 147 9.04 -14.02 1.90
CA TRP A 147 7.75 -14.68 2.13
C TRP A 147 6.96 -14.03 3.26
N LEU A 148 7.59 -13.77 4.41
CA LEU A 148 6.94 -13.11 5.53
C LEU A 148 6.49 -11.68 5.18
N LEU A 149 7.37 -10.89 4.56
CA LEU A 149 7.11 -9.50 4.19
C LEU A 149 6.00 -9.39 3.14
N TYR A 150 6.06 -10.18 2.06
CA TYR A 150 5.03 -10.14 1.01
C TYR A 150 3.70 -10.70 1.50
N THR A 151 3.69 -11.83 2.21
CA THR A 151 2.45 -12.42 2.74
C THR A 151 1.79 -11.47 3.73
N GLY A 152 2.57 -10.92 4.67
CA GLY A 152 2.09 -9.95 5.64
C GLY A 152 1.53 -8.69 4.97
N LEU A 153 2.28 -8.11 4.02
CA LEU A 153 1.84 -6.93 3.26
C LEU A 153 0.53 -7.19 2.51
N VAL A 154 0.45 -8.27 1.72
CA VAL A 154 -0.71 -8.55 0.87
C VAL A 154 -1.95 -8.86 1.72
N ILE A 155 -1.83 -9.68 2.77
CA ILE A 155 -2.96 -10.00 3.66
C ILE A 155 -3.44 -8.74 4.39
N CYS A 156 -2.52 -7.97 5.00
CA CYS A 156 -2.89 -6.74 5.71
C CYS A 156 -3.56 -5.73 4.78
N THR A 157 -3.02 -5.56 3.57
CA THR A 157 -3.56 -4.64 2.57
C THR A 157 -4.93 -5.08 2.08
N ALA A 158 -5.10 -6.36 1.74
CA ALA A 158 -6.37 -6.90 1.24
C ALA A 158 -7.48 -6.82 2.30
N LEU A 159 -7.18 -7.16 3.56
CA LEU A 159 -8.12 -7.01 4.67
C LEU A 159 -8.49 -5.54 4.90
N HIS A 160 -7.51 -4.64 4.89
CA HIS A 160 -7.74 -3.21 5.05
C HIS A 160 -8.60 -2.64 3.91
N ALA A 161 -8.28 -2.99 2.66
CA ALA A 161 -9.03 -2.59 1.49
C ALA A 161 -10.47 -3.13 1.54
N ALA A 162 -10.69 -4.40 1.84
CA ALA A 162 -12.03 -4.99 1.92
C ALA A 162 -12.91 -4.34 3.02
N GLU A 163 -12.30 -3.93 4.14
CA GLU A 163 -12.98 -3.18 5.19
C GLU A 163 -13.29 -1.74 4.76
N GLY A 164 -12.34 -1.07 4.11
CA GLY A 164 -12.51 0.27 3.55
C GLY A 164 -13.61 0.30 2.48
N SER A 165 -13.58 -0.61 1.51
CA SER A 165 -14.57 -0.72 0.44
C SER A 165 -15.98 -0.90 0.99
N SER A 166 -16.19 -1.72 2.02
CA SER A 166 -17.51 -1.86 2.64
C SER A 166 -18.03 -0.56 3.26
N LEU A 167 -17.14 0.32 3.76
CA LEU A 167 -17.52 1.62 4.31
C LEU A 167 -17.79 2.64 3.20
N VAL A 168 -16.90 2.71 2.22
CA VAL A 168 -17.02 3.60 1.06
C VAL A 168 -18.30 3.29 0.28
N MET A 169 -18.57 2.02 -0.02
CA MET A 169 -19.80 1.62 -0.72
C MET A 169 -21.05 1.95 0.06
N SER A 170 -21.03 1.75 1.38
CA SER A 170 -22.17 2.12 2.24
C SER A 170 -22.42 3.63 2.30
N THR A 171 -21.44 4.46 1.96
CA THR A 171 -21.60 5.92 1.92
C THR A 171 -22.08 6.40 0.55
N PHE A 172 -21.44 5.94 -0.54
CA PHE A 172 -21.75 6.44 -1.89
C PHE A 172 -23.04 5.86 -2.48
N PHE A 173 -23.37 4.60 -2.16
CA PHE A 173 -24.52 3.90 -2.75
C PHE A 173 -25.71 3.73 -1.78
N ALA A 174 -25.72 4.50 -0.69
CA ALA A 174 -26.71 4.42 0.40
C ALA A 174 -28.17 4.64 -0.02
N ASN A 175 -28.40 5.22 -1.20
CA ASN A 175 -29.72 5.56 -1.73
C ASN A 175 -30.24 4.53 -2.77
N SER A 176 -29.41 3.59 -3.24
CA SER A 176 -29.79 2.66 -4.33
C SER A 176 -29.78 1.18 -3.93
N PHE A 177 -29.01 0.81 -2.91
CA PHE A 177 -29.01 -0.53 -2.34
C PHE A 177 -29.26 -0.43 -0.84
N ASP A 178 -30.14 -1.28 -0.32
CA ASP A 178 -30.38 -1.48 1.10
C ASP A 178 -29.03 -1.44 1.85
N ARG A 179 -28.91 -0.62 2.92
CA ARG A 179 -27.66 -0.20 3.59
C ARG A 179 -26.96 -1.35 4.34
N LYS A 180 -26.86 -2.51 3.71
CA LYS A 180 -26.36 -3.74 4.28
C LYS A 180 -24.85 -3.73 4.17
N ARG A 181 -24.22 -3.22 5.22
CA ARG A 181 -22.78 -3.36 5.43
C ARG A 181 -22.38 -4.83 5.23
N TRP A 182 -21.29 -5.07 4.50
CA TRP A 182 -20.83 -6.43 4.24
C TRP A 182 -20.61 -7.18 5.55
N ARG A 183 -21.06 -8.43 5.62
CA ARG A 183 -20.79 -9.29 6.78
C ARG A 183 -19.28 -9.52 6.90
N ALA A 184 -18.79 -9.77 8.13
CA ALA A 184 -17.37 -10.03 8.35
C ALA A 184 -16.85 -11.20 7.48
N ARG A 185 -17.67 -12.24 7.29
CA ARG A 185 -17.37 -13.36 6.39
C ARG A 185 -17.18 -12.93 4.94
N THR A 186 -18.04 -12.04 4.43
CA THR A 186 -17.94 -11.50 3.06
C THR A 186 -16.63 -10.75 2.88
N ARG A 187 -16.29 -9.84 3.81
CA ARG A 187 -15.02 -9.07 3.74
C ARG A 187 -13.79 -9.98 3.75
N ARG A 188 -13.77 -11.00 4.62
CA ARG A 188 -12.68 -11.99 4.67
C ARG A 188 -12.59 -12.82 3.39
N THR A 189 -13.74 -13.18 2.81
CA THR A 189 -13.78 -13.94 1.54
C THR A 189 -13.22 -13.10 0.39
N VAL A 190 -13.65 -11.84 0.28
CA VAL A 190 -13.12 -10.90 -0.72
C VAL A 190 -11.62 -10.72 -0.55
N ALA A 191 -11.14 -10.46 0.68
CA ALA A 191 -9.71 -10.34 0.93
C ALA A 191 -8.94 -11.61 0.53
N ALA A 192 -9.44 -12.80 0.89
CA ALA A 192 -8.81 -14.07 0.51
C ALA A 192 -8.76 -14.25 -1.02
N LEU A 193 -9.86 -13.98 -1.72
CA LEU A 193 -9.92 -14.08 -3.19
C LEU A 193 -8.98 -13.10 -3.88
N SER A 194 -8.74 -11.92 -3.30
CA SER A 194 -7.75 -10.97 -3.81
C SER A 194 -6.31 -11.37 -3.49
N THR A 195 -6.06 -11.97 -2.31
CA THR A 195 -4.73 -12.37 -1.87
C THR A 195 -4.20 -13.60 -2.60
N ILE A 196 -5.06 -14.61 -2.84
CA ILE A 196 -4.63 -15.90 -3.40
C ILE A 196 -3.89 -15.74 -4.74
N PRO A 197 -4.44 -15.08 -5.78
CA PRO A 197 -3.75 -14.94 -7.06
C PRO A 197 -2.40 -14.22 -6.93
N VAL A 198 -2.29 -13.23 -6.03
CA VAL A 198 -1.04 -12.51 -5.81
C VAL A 198 0.01 -13.43 -5.20
N LEU A 199 -0.33 -14.16 -4.14
CA LEU A 199 0.63 -15.05 -3.46
C LEU A 199 1.01 -16.27 -4.30
N THR A 200 0.09 -16.83 -5.08
CA THR A 200 0.43 -17.91 -6.01
C THR A 200 1.32 -17.39 -7.15
N GLY A 201 1.13 -16.14 -7.58
CA GLY A 201 2.03 -15.51 -8.55
C GLY A 201 3.43 -15.29 -8.01
N VAL A 202 3.55 -14.84 -6.74
CA VAL A 202 4.83 -14.76 -6.03
C VAL A 202 5.48 -16.13 -5.89
N LEU A 203 4.70 -17.18 -5.60
CA LEU A 203 5.19 -18.56 -5.56
C LEU A 203 5.74 -18.99 -6.93
N SER A 204 5.00 -18.71 -8.01
CA SER A 204 5.42 -19.01 -9.39
C SER A 204 6.81 -18.44 -9.68
N MET A 205 6.99 -17.14 -9.42
CA MET A 205 8.28 -16.46 -9.63
C MET A 205 9.39 -16.99 -8.74
N ALA A 206 9.09 -17.38 -7.50
CA ALA A 206 10.09 -17.96 -6.59
C ALA A 206 10.68 -19.28 -7.11
N THR A 207 9.95 -20.00 -7.97
CA THR A 207 10.39 -21.27 -8.57
C THR A 207 11.11 -21.13 -9.92
N GLU A 208 11.09 -19.95 -10.52
CA GLU A 208 11.75 -19.70 -11.80
C GLU A 208 13.27 -19.49 -11.64
N PRO A 209 14.10 -19.90 -12.62
CA PRO A 209 15.53 -19.59 -12.60
C PRO A 209 15.76 -18.08 -12.78
N LEU A 210 16.84 -17.55 -12.21
CA LEU A 210 17.24 -16.16 -12.43
C LEU A 210 17.71 -15.96 -13.87
N MET A 211 17.15 -14.96 -14.55
CA MET A 211 17.48 -14.60 -15.93
C MET A 211 18.20 -13.24 -15.99
N THR A 212 18.86 -12.84 -14.90
CA THR A 212 19.63 -11.60 -14.79
C THR A 212 21.13 -11.86 -14.85
N PHE A 213 21.90 -10.91 -15.38
CA PHE A 213 23.35 -10.98 -15.39
C PHE A 213 23.90 -10.99 -13.96
N SER A 214 25.01 -11.69 -13.73
CA SER A 214 25.64 -11.76 -12.40
C SER A 214 26.02 -10.39 -11.84
N SER A 215 26.46 -9.47 -12.70
CA SER A 215 26.76 -8.07 -12.32
C SER A 215 25.51 -7.32 -11.85
N LEU A 216 24.35 -7.54 -12.49
CA LEU A 216 23.10 -6.92 -12.11
C LEU A 216 22.49 -7.59 -10.85
N ALA A 217 22.62 -8.91 -10.73
CA ALA A 217 22.26 -9.64 -9.51
C ALA A 217 23.02 -9.12 -8.28
N LEU A 218 24.31 -8.78 -8.43
CA LEU A 218 25.11 -8.17 -7.36
C LEU A 218 24.54 -6.80 -6.96
N ARG A 219 24.16 -5.97 -7.93
CA ARG A 219 23.51 -4.66 -7.66
C ARG A 219 22.19 -4.82 -6.90
N TYR A 220 21.39 -5.83 -7.29
CA TYR A 220 20.15 -6.14 -6.59
C TYR A 220 20.42 -6.61 -5.16
N HIS A 221 21.36 -7.53 -4.97
CA HIS A 221 21.77 -8.00 -3.65
C HIS A 221 22.14 -6.84 -2.73
N GLU A 222 23.00 -5.93 -3.20
CA GLU A 222 23.42 -4.77 -2.42
C GLU A 222 22.29 -3.77 -2.15
N SER A 223 21.31 -3.69 -3.05
CA SER A 223 20.10 -2.91 -2.80
C SER A 223 19.25 -3.48 -1.66
N PHE A 224 19.07 -4.80 -1.60
CA PHE A 224 18.38 -5.45 -0.48
C PHE A 224 19.13 -5.25 0.83
N THR A 225 20.45 -5.45 0.83
CA THR A 225 21.26 -5.31 2.05
C THR A 225 21.40 -3.86 2.52
N LYS A 226 20.90 -2.83 1.82
CA LYS A 226 20.75 -1.48 2.42
C LYS A 226 19.81 -1.50 3.64
N SER A 227 18.85 -2.41 3.67
CA SER A 227 17.93 -2.56 4.81
C SER A 227 18.43 -3.60 5.82
N TYR A 228 18.38 -3.26 7.10
CA TYR A 228 18.86 -4.13 8.20
C TYR A 228 18.22 -5.52 8.19
N ILE A 229 16.94 -5.62 7.80
CA ILE A 229 16.20 -6.88 7.72
C ILE A 229 16.89 -7.91 6.82
N PHE A 230 17.56 -7.47 5.74
CA PHE A 230 18.26 -8.37 4.81
C PHE A 230 19.74 -8.61 5.19
N ARG A 231 20.25 -7.97 6.25
CA ARG A 231 21.61 -8.18 6.78
C ARG A 231 21.70 -9.18 7.92
N LEU A 232 20.57 -9.40 8.63
CA LEU A 232 20.45 -10.42 9.67
C LEU A 232 20.65 -11.83 9.08
#